data_AF-A0A229YDE1-F1
#
_entry.id   AF-A0A229YDE1-F1
#
_cell.length_a   1.000
_cell.length_b   1.000
_cell.length_c   1.000
_cell.angle_alpha   90.00
_cell.angle_beta   90.00
_cell.angle_gamma   90.00
#
_symmetry.space_group_name_H-M   'P 1'
#
loop_
_entity.id
_entity.type
_entity.pdbx_description
1 polymer ?
#
loop_
_entity_poly.entity_id
_entity_poly.type
_entity_poly.pdbx_seq_one_letter_code
_entity_poly.pdbx_strand_id
1 'polypeptide(L)'
;MVTTYNILVLPGDGIGPEVMTEAVKVLKVFENEHRKFNLRQELIGGCSIDAHGKSVTEEVKKAALESDAVLFAAVGGPKWDHIRRGLDGPEGGLLQLRKAMDIYANLRPCSASSPSASIAKEFSPFRQEVIEGVDFVVVRENCGGAYFGKKIEEEDYAMDEWGYSEREIQRITRLSAEIALRHNPPWPVISLDKANVLASSRLWRRVVEKTMTTEYPQVKLVHQLADSASLILATNPRALNGVILADNTFGDMISDQAGSIVGTLGVLPSASLDGLPSETRKRTNGLYEPTHGSAPTIAGQNIANPVAMILCVALMFRYSLDMETEAQRIEKAVQGVLDAGIRTPDLGGKSGTNEVGDAIVAALQDTSSKRTLLCSIATDITATFICISNHLENGTLSEEHTASIESVIDIIKGTEVSHRRTLERKVQRYARLARRLKSEREWMRREFGNLVKRADAVALRWRKRVRDLEVVNKTMRGELTVKGGRERSQTGDKGSRCNRG
;
A
#
# COMPACT_ATOMS: atom_id res chain seq x y z
N MET A 1 -33.78 6.00 -14.47
CA MET A 1 -34.04 5.29 -13.20
C MET A 1 -32.88 5.58 -12.26
N VAL A 2 -33.14 5.79 -10.97
CA VAL A 2 -32.08 5.99 -9.97
C VAL A 2 -31.56 4.62 -9.55
N THR A 3 -30.25 4.40 -9.64
CA THR A 3 -29.61 3.21 -9.09
C THR A 3 -29.35 3.43 -7.60
N THR A 4 -29.94 2.58 -6.77
CA THR A 4 -29.72 2.60 -5.31
C THR A 4 -28.88 1.39 -4.92
N TYR A 5 -27.83 1.64 -4.14
CA TYR A 5 -26.99 0.60 -3.54
C TYR A 5 -27.26 0.53 -2.04
N ASN A 6 -27.57 -0.66 -1.52
CA ASN A 6 -27.78 -0.90 -0.11
C ASN A 6 -26.46 -1.26 0.55
N ILE A 7 -25.99 -0.42 1.48
CA ILE A 7 -24.72 -0.62 2.18
C ILE A 7 -25.00 -0.83 3.66
N LEU A 8 -24.60 -1.99 4.19
CA LEU A 8 -24.59 -2.22 5.63
C LEU A 8 -23.33 -1.58 6.22
N VAL A 9 -23.50 -0.76 7.24
CA VAL A 9 -22.44 -0.03 7.93
C VAL A 9 -22.31 -0.58 9.34
N LEU A 10 -21.15 -1.14 9.65
CA LEU A 10 -20.80 -1.77 10.91
C LEU A 10 -19.59 -1.06 11.53
N PRO A 11 -19.79 0.06 12.25
CA PRO A 11 -18.68 0.81 12.83
C PRO A 11 -17.98 0.06 13.97
N GLY A 12 -18.69 -0.80 14.69
CA GLY A 12 -18.13 -1.57 15.80
C GLY A 12 -17.56 -0.71 16.93
N ASP A 13 -16.37 -1.05 17.41
CA ASP A 13 -15.81 -0.59 18.69
C ASP A 13 -14.58 0.33 18.52
N GLY A 14 -14.23 1.05 19.60
CA GLY A 14 -13.02 1.88 19.67
C GLY A 14 -13.01 3.01 18.65
N ILE A 15 -11.97 3.08 17.79
CA ILE A 15 -11.86 4.07 16.71
C ILE A 15 -12.82 3.80 15.54
N GLY A 16 -13.54 2.68 15.54
CA GLY A 16 -14.39 2.27 14.43
C GLY A 16 -15.42 3.33 14.02
N PRO A 17 -16.20 3.91 14.95
CA PRO A 17 -17.13 5.01 14.67
C PRO A 17 -16.50 6.26 14.04
N GLU A 18 -15.31 6.69 14.50
CA GLU A 18 -14.66 7.90 13.96
C GLU A 18 -14.16 7.67 12.53
N VAL A 19 -13.46 6.56 12.24
CA VAL A 19 -12.96 6.30 10.89
C VAL A 19 -14.08 5.96 9.90
N MET A 20 -15.16 5.31 10.36
CA MET A 20 -16.33 5.02 9.54
C MET A 20 -17.06 6.30 9.12
N THR A 21 -17.14 7.29 10.02
CA THR A 21 -17.75 8.60 9.71
C THR A 21 -17.06 9.25 8.51
N GLU A 22 -15.73 9.21 8.47
CA GLU A 22 -14.94 9.76 7.35
C GLU A 22 -15.13 8.98 6.05
N ALA A 23 -15.19 7.65 6.12
CA ALA A 23 -15.47 6.81 4.96
C ALA A 23 -16.87 7.05 4.38
N VAL A 24 -17.88 7.21 5.23
CA VAL A 24 -19.26 7.56 4.82
C VAL A 24 -19.30 8.96 4.19
N LYS A 25 -18.53 9.94 4.68
CA LYS A 25 -18.40 11.26 4.05
C LYS A 25 -17.86 11.12 2.62
N VAL A 26 -16.80 10.34 2.42
CA VAL A 26 -16.23 10.07 1.08
C VAL A 26 -17.24 9.36 0.18
N LEU A 27 -17.94 8.34 0.67
CA LEU A 27 -18.97 7.61 -0.07
C LEU A 27 -20.06 8.56 -0.61
N LYS A 28 -20.55 9.47 0.24
CA LYS A 28 -21.61 10.44 -0.12
C LYS A 28 -21.21 11.42 -1.22
N VAL A 29 -19.92 11.68 -1.44
CA VAL A 29 -19.45 12.54 -2.56
C VAL A 29 -19.86 11.97 -3.92
N PHE A 30 -20.08 10.66 -4.02
CA PHE A 30 -20.42 10.00 -5.27
C PHE A 30 -21.92 9.90 -5.53
N GLU A 31 -22.77 10.41 -4.62
CA GLU A 31 -24.21 10.53 -4.88
C GLU A 31 -24.51 11.58 -5.95
N ASN A 32 -25.51 11.28 -6.78
CA ASN A 32 -26.03 12.21 -7.78
C ASN A 32 -27.49 11.87 -8.11
N GLU A 33 -28.04 12.51 -9.15
CA GLU A 33 -29.42 12.31 -9.61
C GLU A 33 -29.72 10.88 -10.09
N HIS A 34 -28.68 10.11 -10.40
CA HIS A 34 -28.78 8.75 -10.95
C HIS A 34 -28.23 7.68 -10.01
N ARG A 35 -27.56 8.05 -8.91
CA ARG A 35 -26.93 7.13 -7.96
C ARG A 35 -27.14 7.58 -6.51
N LYS A 36 -27.64 6.66 -5.68
CA LYS A 36 -27.86 6.86 -4.24
C LYS A 36 -27.31 5.69 -3.42
N PHE A 37 -26.87 5.97 -2.20
CA PHE A 37 -26.44 4.96 -1.24
C PHE A 37 -27.41 4.93 -0.06
N ASN A 38 -28.13 3.81 0.07
CA ASN A 38 -28.97 3.56 1.23
C ASN A 38 -28.12 2.91 2.32
N LEU A 39 -27.82 3.66 3.39
CA LEU A 39 -26.96 3.21 4.47
C LEU A 39 -27.80 2.66 5.62
N ARG A 40 -27.62 1.38 5.95
CA ARG A 40 -28.18 0.77 7.17
C ARG A 40 -27.06 0.61 8.17
N GLN A 41 -27.14 1.28 9.32
CA GLN A 41 -26.15 1.14 10.39
C GLN A 41 -26.63 0.14 11.44
N GLU A 42 -25.76 -0.79 11.84
CA GLU A 42 -26.06 -1.82 12.85
C GLU A 42 -24.88 -2.03 13.82
N LEU A 43 -25.12 -2.78 14.90
CA LEU A 43 -24.11 -3.08 15.93
C LEU A 43 -23.41 -4.43 15.68
N ILE A 44 -22.10 -4.46 15.89
CA ILE A 44 -21.27 -5.66 15.87
C ILE A 44 -20.13 -5.54 16.89
N GLY A 45 -19.66 -6.67 17.41
CA GLY A 45 -18.56 -6.72 18.38
C GLY A 45 -19.01 -6.45 19.80
N GLY A 46 -18.17 -5.75 20.56
CA GLY A 46 -18.36 -5.46 21.97
C GLY A 46 -19.61 -4.61 22.24
N CYS A 47 -19.87 -3.59 21.43
CA CYS A 47 -21.08 -2.77 21.52
C CYS A 47 -22.37 -3.57 21.28
N SER A 48 -22.32 -4.61 20.43
CA SER A 48 -23.44 -5.53 20.22
C SER A 48 -23.61 -6.46 21.41
N ILE A 49 -22.52 -6.92 22.02
CA ILE A 49 -22.57 -7.70 23.26
C ILE A 49 -23.21 -6.90 24.39
N ASP A 50 -22.84 -5.63 24.56
CA ASP A 50 -23.41 -4.76 25.58
C ASP A 50 -24.93 -4.56 25.38
N ALA A 51 -25.39 -4.45 24.13
CA ALA A 51 -26.79 -4.17 23.80
C ALA A 51 -27.67 -5.43 23.72
N HIS A 52 -27.12 -6.55 23.26
CA HIS A 52 -27.87 -7.73 22.83
C HIS A 52 -27.33 -9.06 23.41
N GLY A 53 -26.23 -9.03 24.16
CA GLY A 53 -25.58 -10.22 24.70
C GLY A 53 -24.91 -11.11 23.64
N LYS A 54 -24.78 -10.64 22.40
CA LYS A 54 -24.17 -11.37 21.27
C LYS A 54 -23.25 -10.44 20.48
N SER A 55 -22.14 -10.94 19.96
CA SER A 55 -21.23 -10.16 19.11
C SER A 55 -21.80 -9.81 17.73
N VAL A 56 -22.77 -10.59 17.25
CA VAL A 56 -23.54 -10.29 16.04
C VAL A 56 -24.91 -10.97 16.14
N THR A 57 -25.98 -10.28 15.77
CA THR A 57 -27.34 -10.83 15.80
C THR A 57 -27.73 -11.48 14.47
N GLU A 58 -28.78 -12.30 14.46
CA GLU A 58 -29.28 -12.90 13.22
C GLU A 58 -29.87 -11.84 12.27
N GLU A 59 -30.43 -10.77 12.82
CA GLU A 59 -30.93 -9.63 12.05
C GLU A 59 -29.79 -8.92 11.29
N VAL A 60 -28.61 -8.80 11.91
CA VAL A 60 -27.42 -8.22 11.26
C VAL A 60 -26.87 -9.16 10.18
N LYS A 61 -26.84 -10.48 10.43
CA LYS A 61 -26.45 -11.46 9.39
C LYS A 61 -27.38 -11.40 8.18
N LYS A 62 -28.69 -11.32 8.42
CA LYS A 62 -29.69 -11.15 7.36
C LYS A 62 -29.49 -9.84 6.61
N ALA A 63 -29.27 -8.73 7.32
CA ALA A 63 -29.00 -7.44 6.72
C ALA A 63 -27.77 -7.47 5.80
N ALA A 64 -26.71 -8.19 6.20
CA ALA A 64 -25.50 -8.32 5.42
C ALA A 64 -25.72 -9.10 4.12
N LEU A 65 -26.52 -10.17 4.16
CA LEU A 65 -26.91 -10.96 2.99
C LEU A 65 -27.83 -10.19 2.02
N GLU A 66 -28.62 -9.24 2.53
CA GLU A 66 -29.54 -8.40 1.74
C GLU A 66 -28.87 -7.14 1.17
N SER A 67 -27.66 -6.83 1.61
CA SER A 67 -26.91 -5.62 1.20
C SER A 67 -26.04 -5.88 -0.02
N ASP A 68 -25.83 -4.85 -0.84
CA ASP A 68 -24.90 -4.91 -1.98
C ASP A 68 -23.44 -4.96 -1.51
N ALA A 69 -23.15 -4.41 -0.33
CA ALA A 69 -21.85 -4.48 0.32
C ALA A 69 -21.94 -4.20 1.84
N VAL A 70 -20.94 -4.65 2.58
CA VAL A 70 -20.77 -4.39 4.01
C VAL A 70 -19.49 -3.58 4.23
N LEU A 71 -19.61 -2.40 4.83
CA LEU A 71 -18.48 -1.65 5.37
C LEU A 71 -18.36 -1.98 6.86
N PHE A 72 -17.19 -2.46 7.26
CA PHE A 72 -16.88 -2.83 8.64
C PHE A 72 -15.62 -2.09 9.09
N ALA A 73 -15.59 -1.55 10.32
CA ALA A 73 -14.39 -0.86 10.82
C ALA A 73 -13.57 -1.75 11.76
N ALA A 74 -13.92 -1.84 13.05
CA ALA A 74 -13.14 -2.63 14.00
C ALA A 74 -14.01 -3.14 15.15
N VAL A 75 -13.59 -4.23 15.81
CA VAL A 75 -14.27 -4.78 16.99
C VAL A 75 -13.28 -5.15 18.08
N GLY A 76 -13.78 -5.24 19.31
CA GLY A 76 -13.03 -5.65 20.49
C GLY A 76 -12.41 -4.49 21.26
N GLY A 77 -11.80 -4.84 22.40
CA GLY A 77 -11.13 -3.90 23.29
C GLY A 77 -11.06 -4.41 24.73
N PRO A 78 -10.25 -3.77 25.61
CA PRO A 78 -9.98 -4.25 26.95
C PRO A 78 -11.20 -4.55 27.81
N LYS A 79 -12.30 -3.82 27.57
CA LYS A 79 -13.57 -4.03 28.27
C LYS A 79 -14.08 -5.47 28.17
N TRP A 80 -13.83 -6.15 27.05
CA TRP A 80 -14.39 -7.47 26.76
C TRP A 80 -13.33 -8.59 26.75
N ASP A 81 -12.10 -8.34 27.21
CA ASP A 81 -11.02 -9.34 27.20
C ASP A 81 -11.38 -10.60 28.00
N HIS A 82 -12.11 -10.44 29.09
CA HIS A 82 -12.56 -11.53 29.96
C HIS A 82 -13.60 -12.48 29.32
N ILE A 83 -14.18 -12.10 28.18
CA ILE A 83 -15.14 -12.93 27.41
C ILE A 83 -14.60 -13.31 26.02
N ARG A 84 -13.32 -13.10 25.74
CA ARG A 84 -12.68 -13.61 24.50
C ARG A 84 -12.71 -15.14 24.51
N ARG A 85 -13.70 -15.73 23.84
CA ARG A 85 -13.89 -17.18 23.72
C ARG A 85 -14.21 -17.56 22.26
N GLY A 86 -13.21 -17.45 21.39
CA GLY A 86 -13.37 -17.80 19.97
C GLY A 86 -14.56 -17.09 19.30
N LEU A 87 -15.48 -17.87 18.73
CA LEU A 87 -16.64 -17.36 17.98
C LEU A 87 -17.65 -16.58 18.84
N ASP A 88 -17.65 -16.76 20.15
CA ASP A 88 -18.59 -16.11 21.06
C ASP A 88 -18.05 -14.78 21.62
N GLY A 89 -16.76 -14.48 21.42
CA GLY A 89 -16.15 -13.22 21.80
C GLY A 89 -16.51 -12.06 20.86
N PRO A 90 -16.05 -10.83 21.17
CA PRO A 90 -16.26 -9.64 20.34
C PRO A 90 -15.80 -9.84 18.89
N GLU A 91 -14.59 -10.36 18.71
CA GLU A 91 -13.98 -10.65 17.40
C GLU A 91 -14.71 -11.79 16.66
N GLY A 92 -15.39 -12.67 17.41
CA GLY A 92 -16.16 -13.79 16.88
C GLY A 92 -17.34 -13.35 16.00
N GLY A 93 -17.88 -12.15 16.22
CA GLY A 93 -18.97 -11.61 15.40
C GLY A 93 -18.58 -11.46 13.93
N LEU A 94 -17.35 -11.03 13.65
CA LEU A 94 -16.81 -10.90 12.30
C LEU A 94 -16.62 -12.27 11.63
N LEU A 95 -16.11 -13.26 12.37
CA LEU A 95 -15.95 -14.63 11.86
C LEU A 95 -17.29 -15.27 11.50
N GLN A 96 -18.30 -15.08 12.36
CA GLN A 96 -19.66 -15.54 12.10
C GLN A 96 -20.26 -14.85 10.87
N LEU A 97 -20.04 -13.55 10.70
CA LEU A 97 -20.54 -12.80 9.55
C LEU A 97 -19.89 -13.24 8.24
N ARG A 98 -18.55 -13.41 8.23
CA ARG A 98 -17.80 -13.93 7.08
C ARG A 98 -18.33 -15.29 6.63
N LYS A 99 -18.57 -16.19 7.59
CA LYS A 99 -19.13 -17.52 7.31
C LYS A 99 -20.58 -17.45 6.81
N ALA A 100 -21.41 -16.60 7.39
CA ALA A 100 -22.80 -16.43 6.98
C ALA A 100 -22.92 -15.94 5.52
N MET A 101 -22.02 -15.05 5.09
CA MET A 101 -21.98 -14.51 3.74
C MET A 101 -21.19 -15.38 2.73
N ASP A 102 -20.54 -16.45 3.19
CA ASP A 102 -19.59 -17.27 2.41
C ASP A 102 -18.51 -16.45 1.66
N ILE A 103 -18.05 -15.35 2.28
CA ILE A 103 -17.00 -14.48 1.74
C ILE A 103 -15.61 -15.06 2.01
N TYR A 104 -15.34 -16.16 1.31
CA TYR A 104 -14.22 -17.07 1.54
C TYR A 104 -12.85 -16.52 1.14
N ALA A 105 -12.77 -15.44 0.35
CA ALA A 105 -11.51 -14.90 -0.14
C ALA A 105 -11.22 -13.53 0.47
N ASN A 106 -10.24 -13.44 1.35
CA ASN A 106 -9.74 -12.16 1.88
C ASN A 106 -8.56 -11.66 1.04
N LEU A 107 -8.70 -10.46 0.48
CA LEU A 107 -7.71 -9.78 -0.34
C LEU A 107 -7.08 -8.65 0.49
N ARG A 108 -5.75 -8.67 0.58
CA ARG A 108 -4.94 -7.62 1.23
C ARG A 108 -3.83 -7.18 0.27
N PRO A 109 -4.04 -6.10 -0.51
CA PRO A 109 -3.02 -5.58 -1.40
C PRO A 109 -1.88 -4.93 -0.59
N CYS A 110 -0.64 -5.13 -1.03
CA CYS A 110 0.54 -4.53 -0.44
C CYS A 110 1.49 -4.07 -1.55
N SER A 111 1.70 -2.75 -1.61
CA SER A 111 2.57 -2.13 -2.60
C SER A 111 3.41 -1.05 -1.94
N ALA A 112 4.70 -0.99 -2.24
CA ALA A 112 5.56 0.10 -1.76
C ALA A 112 5.19 1.46 -2.38
N SER A 113 4.34 1.48 -3.42
CA SER A 113 3.86 2.70 -4.06
C SER A 113 2.49 3.16 -3.57
N SER A 114 1.76 2.32 -2.82
CA SER A 114 0.35 2.54 -2.46
C SER A 114 0.13 2.51 -0.94
N PRO A 115 -0.69 3.43 -0.38
CA PRO A 115 -1.37 4.53 -1.07
C PRO A 115 -0.43 5.68 -1.44
N SER A 116 0.80 5.71 -0.92
CA SER A 116 1.81 6.66 -1.33
C SER A 116 3.23 6.11 -1.12
N ALA A 117 4.04 6.21 -2.17
CA ALA A 117 5.47 5.92 -2.10
C ALA A 117 6.21 6.80 -1.08
N SER A 118 5.73 8.03 -0.82
CA SER A 118 6.35 8.90 0.18
C SER A 118 6.12 8.39 1.60
N ILE A 119 4.97 7.78 1.86
CA ILE A 119 4.65 7.15 3.15
C ILE A 119 5.51 5.91 3.37
N ALA A 120 5.53 4.97 2.41
CA ALA A 120 6.39 3.79 2.51
C ALA A 120 7.86 4.18 2.66
N LYS A 121 8.29 5.27 2.02
CA LYS A 121 9.67 5.77 2.15
C LYS A 121 10.01 6.28 3.56
N GLU A 122 9.06 6.89 4.23
CA GLU A 122 9.30 7.57 5.50
C GLU A 122 9.04 6.67 6.71
N PHE A 123 8.05 5.77 6.63
CA PHE A 123 7.57 4.98 7.76
C PHE A 123 7.93 3.50 7.70
N SER A 124 8.36 2.98 6.53
CA SER A 124 8.80 1.59 6.46
C SER A 124 10.05 1.37 7.33
N PRO A 125 10.09 0.32 8.16
CA PRO A 125 11.28 -0.06 8.91
C PRO A 125 12.37 -0.65 8.01
N PHE A 126 12.05 -0.94 6.74
CA PHE A 126 12.99 -1.51 5.79
C PHE A 126 13.87 -0.45 5.14
N ARG A 127 15.07 -0.88 4.70
CA ARG A 127 15.86 -0.08 3.78
C ARG A 127 15.11 0.08 2.46
N GLN A 128 15.19 1.27 1.87
CA GLN A 128 14.40 1.62 0.69
C GLN A 128 14.66 0.69 -0.49
N GLU A 129 15.91 0.31 -0.73
CA GLU A 129 16.29 -0.61 -1.80
C GLU A 129 15.74 -2.04 -1.62
N VAL A 130 15.25 -2.40 -0.43
CA VAL A 130 14.61 -3.70 -0.16
C VAL A 130 13.13 -3.68 -0.59
N ILE A 131 12.44 -2.58 -0.35
CA ILE A 131 10.99 -2.47 -0.60
C ILE A 131 10.63 -1.82 -1.93
N GLU A 132 11.55 -1.08 -2.56
CA GLU A 132 11.29 -0.46 -3.86
C GLU A 132 10.86 -1.52 -4.89
N GLY A 133 9.72 -1.29 -5.54
CA GLY A 133 9.14 -2.20 -6.53
C GLY A 133 8.39 -3.41 -5.94
N VAL A 134 8.16 -3.47 -4.63
CA VAL A 134 7.26 -4.47 -4.05
C VAL A 134 5.82 -4.19 -4.45
N ASP A 135 5.16 -5.21 -4.99
CA ASP A 135 3.77 -5.15 -5.44
C ASP A 135 3.17 -6.57 -5.47
N PHE A 136 2.30 -6.87 -4.51
CA PHE A 136 1.59 -8.13 -4.44
C PHE A 136 0.23 -7.97 -3.75
N VAL A 137 -0.60 -9.01 -3.87
CA VAL A 137 -1.83 -9.16 -3.09
C VAL A 137 -1.80 -10.49 -2.36
N VAL A 138 -2.09 -10.47 -1.06
CA VAL A 138 -2.33 -11.69 -0.30
C VAL A 138 -3.80 -12.07 -0.49
N VAL A 139 -4.02 -13.29 -0.97
CA VAL A 139 -5.33 -13.94 -1.11
C VAL A 139 -5.39 -15.06 -0.07
N ARG A 140 -6.09 -14.77 1.02
CA ARG A 140 -6.25 -15.62 2.18
C ARG A 140 -7.60 -16.33 2.12
N GLU A 141 -7.61 -17.64 2.28
CA GLU A 141 -8.85 -18.38 2.57
C GLU A 141 -9.39 -17.93 3.94
N ASN A 142 -10.68 -17.58 4.04
CA ASN A 142 -11.20 -16.78 5.14
C ASN A 142 -12.34 -17.45 5.93
N CYS A 143 -12.76 -18.66 5.56
CA CYS A 143 -13.92 -19.36 6.11
C CYS A 143 -13.64 -20.81 6.58
N GLY A 144 -12.40 -21.30 6.48
CA GLY A 144 -11.99 -22.64 6.90
C GLY A 144 -10.72 -22.65 7.77
N GLY A 145 -10.12 -23.82 7.91
CA GLY A 145 -8.90 -24.02 8.70
C GLY A 145 -9.11 -23.96 10.22
N ALA A 146 -8.01 -23.78 10.95
CA ALA A 146 -7.96 -23.86 12.42
C ALA A 146 -8.91 -22.88 13.14
N TYR A 147 -9.34 -21.81 12.48
CA TYR A 147 -10.20 -20.79 13.08
C TYR A 147 -11.65 -21.27 13.21
N PHE A 148 -12.08 -22.14 12.29
CA PHE A 148 -13.44 -22.69 12.22
C PHE A 148 -13.52 -24.18 12.54
N GLY A 149 -12.39 -24.88 12.59
CA GLY A 149 -12.31 -26.28 12.95
C GLY A 149 -12.73 -26.55 14.39
N LYS A 150 -12.98 -27.83 14.70
CA LYS A 150 -13.33 -28.28 16.04
C LYS A 150 -12.28 -27.82 17.04
N LYS A 151 -12.75 -27.31 18.18
CA LYS A 151 -11.93 -26.87 19.31
C LYS A 151 -12.15 -27.81 20.50
N ILE A 152 -11.08 -28.23 21.14
CA ILE A 152 -11.08 -28.95 22.41
C ILE A 152 -10.22 -28.14 23.37
N GLU A 153 -10.76 -27.82 24.54
CA GLU A 153 -10.09 -27.08 25.61
C GLU A 153 -10.44 -27.76 26.93
N GLU A 154 -9.50 -28.57 27.43
CA GLU A 154 -9.55 -29.32 28.67
C GLU A 154 -8.45 -28.81 29.63
N GLU A 155 -8.33 -29.35 30.84
CA GLU A 155 -7.41 -28.84 31.86
C GLU A 155 -5.93 -28.93 31.46
N ASP A 156 -5.51 -30.05 30.87
CA ASP A 156 -4.13 -30.34 30.48
C ASP A 156 -3.97 -30.65 28.98
N TYR A 157 -5.04 -30.43 28.20
CA TYR A 157 -5.08 -30.72 26.77
C TYR A 157 -5.89 -29.68 25.99
N ALA A 158 -5.35 -29.26 24.84
CA ALA A 158 -6.07 -28.44 23.89
C ALA A 158 -5.77 -28.88 22.44
N MET A 159 -6.74 -28.71 21.55
CA MET A 159 -6.62 -29.04 20.14
C MET A 159 -7.49 -28.13 19.27
N ASP A 160 -6.90 -27.63 18.19
CA ASP A 160 -7.59 -26.95 17.10
C ASP A 160 -7.46 -27.76 15.81
N GLU A 161 -8.59 -28.15 15.21
CA GLU A 161 -8.60 -28.90 13.96
C GLU A 161 -8.26 -28.00 12.77
N TRP A 162 -7.16 -28.31 12.06
CA TRP A 162 -6.72 -27.56 10.89
C TRP A 162 -7.14 -28.27 9.58
N GLY A 163 -8.44 -28.35 9.34
CA GLY A 163 -9.04 -29.05 8.21
C GLY A 163 -9.36 -28.17 6.99
N TYR A 164 -9.27 -28.76 5.80
CA TYR A 164 -9.70 -28.18 4.52
C TYR A 164 -10.27 -29.25 3.59
N SER A 165 -11.31 -28.90 2.84
CA SER A 165 -11.86 -29.69 1.75
C SER A 165 -11.29 -29.28 0.39
N GLU A 166 -11.33 -30.18 -0.59
CA GLU A 166 -10.93 -29.87 -1.97
C GLU A 166 -11.73 -28.68 -2.54
N ARG A 167 -13.04 -28.58 -2.24
CA ARG A 167 -13.89 -27.49 -2.74
C ARG A 167 -13.45 -26.11 -2.24
N GLU A 168 -13.09 -26.00 -0.96
CA GLU A 168 -12.60 -24.74 -0.37
C GLU A 168 -11.30 -24.29 -1.03
N ILE A 169 -10.39 -25.23 -1.29
CA ILE A 169 -9.10 -24.94 -1.92
C ILE A 169 -9.29 -24.58 -3.40
N GLN A 170 -10.15 -25.28 -4.14
CA GLN A 170 -10.41 -25.00 -5.55
C GLN A 170 -10.96 -23.59 -5.77
N ARG A 171 -11.96 -23.16 -4.98
CA ARG A 171 -12.61 -21.85 -5.17
C ARG A 171 -11.65 -20.68 -4.92
N ILE A 172 -10.77 -20.78 -3.92
CA ILE A 172 -9.78 -19.74 -3.64
C ILE A 172 -8.65 -19.75 -4.68
N THR A 173 -8.27 -20.93 -5.18
CA THR A 173 -7.27 -21.05 -6.27
C THR A 173 -7.75 -20.39 -7.55
N ARG A 174 -8.99 -20.64 -7.98
CA ARG A 174 -9.61 -19.99 -9.15
C ARG A 174 -9.60 -18.47 -9.03
N LEU A 175 -10.04 -17.97 -7.87
CA LEU A 175 -10.03 -16.53 -7.59
C LEU A 175 -8.62 -15.94 -7.64
N SER A 176 -7.61 -16.61 -7.09
CA SER A 176 -6.21 -16.17 -7.20
C SER A 176 -5.71 -16.12 -8.64
N ALA A 177 -6.06 -17.11 -9.46
CA ALA A 177 -5.70 -17.13 -10.88
C ALA A 177 -6.41 -16.02 -11.67
N GLU A 178 -7.68 -15.75 -11.38
CA GLU A 178 -8.42 -14.65 -11.99
C GLU A 178 -7.83 -13.28 -11.63
N ILE A 179 -7.38 -13.08 -10.39
CA ILE A 179 -6.65 -11.86 -10.01
C ILE A 179 -5.35 -11.77 -10.80
N ALA A 180 -4.58 -12.85 -10.85
CA ALA A 180 -3.31 -12.88 -11.58
C ALA A 180 -3.47 -12.50 -13.07
N LEU A 181 -4.56 -12.93 -13.70
CA LEU A 181 -4.89 -12.63 -15.10
C LEU A 181 -5.30 -11.17 -15.37
N ARG A 182 -5.61 -10.38 -14.33
CA ARG A 182 -5.88 -8.93 -14.49
C ARG A 182 -4.63 -8.12 -14.76
N HIS A 183 -3.45 -8.74 -14.70
CA HIS A 183 -2.16 -8.13 -14.99
C HIS A 183 -1.64 -8.56 -16.37
N ASN A 184 -0.88 -7.68 -17.03
CA ASN A 184 -0.25 -7.97 -18.32
C ASN A 184 1.27 -7.67 -18.26
N PRO A 185 2.15 -8.69 -18.28
CA PRO A 185 1.82 -10.13 -18.30
C PRO A 185 1.12 -10.59 -17.02
N PRO A 186 0.42 -11.75 -17.03
CA PRO A 186 -0.21 -12.29 -15.82
C PRO A 186 0.79 -12.43 -14.69
N TRP A 187 0.36 -12.04 -13.49
CA TRP A 187 1.17 -12.22 -12.28
C TRP A 187 1.36 -13.71 -11.95
N PRO A 188 2.46 -14.11 -11.29
CA PRO A 188 2.57 -15.46 -10.76
C PRO A 188 1.63 -15.64 -9.56
N VAL A 189 1.10 -16.85 -9.40
CA VAL A 189 0.44 -17.31 -8.17
C VAL A 189 1.46 -18.04 -7.32
N ILE A 190 1.69 -17.56 -6.11
CA ILE A 190 2.62 -18.10 -5.13
C ILE A 190 1.80 -18.77 -4.03
N SER A 191 1.64 -20.08 -4.11
CA SER A 191 0.87 -20.87 -3.14
C SER A 191 1.72 -21.19 -1.93
N LEU A 192 1.32 -20.68 -0.77
CA LEU A 192 1.93 -20.95 0.52
C LEU A 192 1.36 -22.21 1.15
N ASP A 193 2.22 -23.05 1.71
CA ASP A 193 1.81 -24.23 2.45
C ASP A 193 2.87 -24.68 3.47
N LYS A 194 2.59 -25.75 4.23
CA LYS A 194 3.58 -26.49 5.00
C LYS A 194 3.55 -27.97 4.67
N ALA A 195 3.55 -28.30 3.37
CA ALA A 195 3.31 -29.66 2.86
C ALA A 195 4.36 -30.69 3.31
N ASN A 196 5.54 -30.25 3.73
CA ASN A 196 6.58 -31.11 4.31
C ASN A 196 6.21 -31.67 5.69
N VAL A 197 5.18 -31.11 6.37
CA VAL A 197 4.71 -31.57 7.68
C VAL A 197 3.21 -31.89 7.64
N LEU A 198 2.38 -30.92 7.22
CA LEU A 198 0.93 -30.96 7.44
C LEU A 198 0.16 -31.73 6.34
N ALA A 199 -0.79 -32.56 6.76
CA ALA A 199 -1.67 -33.30 5.85
C ALA A 199 -2.59 -32.37 5.04
N SER A 200 -3.18 -31.37 5.70
CA SER A 200 -3.99 -30.33 5.05
C SER A 200 -3.20 -29.57 3.99
N SER A 201 -1.94 -29.21 4.26
CA SER A 201 -1.05 -28.59 3.27
C SER A 201 -0.68 -29.52 2.10
N ARG A 202 -0.57 -30.84 2.30
CA ARG A 202 -0.38 -31.77 1.17
C ARG A 202 -1.63 -31.85 0.29
N LEU A 203 -2.83 -31.79 0.87
CA LEU A 203 -4.07 -31.66 0.09
C LEU A 203 -4.11 -30.33 -0.65
N TRP A 204 -3.81 -29.23 0.04
CA TRP A 204 -3.72 -27.88 -0.53
C TRP A 204 -2.87 -27.87 -1.80
N ARG A 205 -1.62 -28.33 -1.70
CA ARG A 205 -0.68 -28.37 -2.83
C ARG A 205 -1.24 -29.16 -4.01
N ARG A 206 -1.74 -30.38 -3.79
CA ARG A 206 -2.30 -31.22 -4.86
C ARG A 206 -3.49 -30.56 -5.57
N VAL A 207 -4.39 -29.94 -4.80
CA VAL A 207 -5.59 -29.30 -5.36
C VAL A 207 -5.22 -28.03 -6.12
N VAL A 208 -4.37 -27.17 -5.56
CA VAL A 208 -3.87 -25.97 -6.25
C VAL A 208 -3.18 -26.34 -7.55
N GLU A 209 -2.25 -27.30 -7.52
CA GLU A 209 -1.51 -27.74 -8.70
C GLU A 209 -2.44 -28.28 -9.79
N LYS A 210 -3.38 -29.16 -9.41
CA LYS A 210 -4.39 -29.70 -10.33
C LYS A 210 -5.25 -28.58 -10.95
N THR A 211 -5.80 -27.68 -10.14
CA THR A 211 -6.65 -26.58 -10.63
C THR A 211 -5.88 -25.64 -11.55
N MET A 212 -4.68 -25.20 -11.14
CA MET A 212 -3.87 -24.27 -11.95
C MET A 212 -3.44 -24.90 -13.28
N THR A 213 -2.99 -26.15 -13.28
CA THR A 213 -2.52 -26.82 -14.51
C THR A 213 -3.64 -27.15 -15.48
N THR A 214 -4.84 -27.46 -14.97
CA THR A 214 -5.99 -27.84 -15.82
C THR A 214 -6.79 -26.64 -16.31
N GLU A 215 -6.96 -25.61 -15.49
CA GLU A 215 -7.86 -24.48 -15.77
C GLU A 215 -7.11 -23.19 -16.14
N TYR A 216 -5.86 -23.01 -15.67
CA TYR A 216 -5.09 -21.76 -15.84
C TYR A 216 -3.62 -22.00 -16.25
N PRO A 217 -3.34 -22.82 -17.29
CA PRO A 217 -1.97 -23.18 -17.68
C PRO A 217 -1.09 -21.99 -18.08
N GLN A 218 -1.70 -20.85 -18.41
CA GLN A 218 -1.04 -19.58 -18.74
C GLN A 218 -0.52 -18.80 -17.51
N VAL A 219 -0.96 -19.14 -16.30
CA VAL A 219 -0.56 -18.47 -15.05
C VAL A 219 0.58 -19.25 -14.41
N LYS A 220 1.71 -18.57 -14.15
CA LYS A 220 2.87 -19.20 -13.49
C LYS A 220 2.51 -19.55 -12.04
N LEU A 221 2.54 -20.83 -11.70
CA LEU A 221 2.41 -21.32 -10.32
C LEU A 221 3.79 -21.51 -9.67
N VAL A 222 3.93 -21.06 -8.42
CA VAL A 222 5.08 -21.32 -7.55
C VAL A 222 4.57 -21.83 -6.21
N HIS A 223 5.13 -22.94 -5.71
CA HIS A 223 4.89 -23.38 -4.33
C HIS A 223 6.01 -22.87 -3.42
N GLN A 224 5.62 -22.36 -2.26
CA GLN A 224 6.54 -21.79 -1.29
C GLN A 224 6.14 -22.22 0.12
N LEU A 225 7.09 -22.65 0.95
CA LEU A 225 6.78 -22.98 2.34
C LEU A 225 6.50 -21.69 3.13
N ALA A 226 5.45 -21.69 3.96
CA ALA A 226 4.97 -20.50 4.67
C ALA A 226 6.02 -19.85 5.60
N ASP A 227 6.81 -20.66 6.30
CA ASP A 227 7.93 -20.20 7.13
C ASP A 227 9.05 -19.55 6.30
N SER A 228 9.40 -20.16 5.17
CA SER A 228 10.37 -19.55 4.25
C SER A 228 9.80 -18.32 3.54
N ALA A 229 8.48 -18.24 3.28
CA ALA A 229 7.83 -17.04 2.76
C ALA A 229 7.96 -15.88 3.74
N SER A 230 7.77 -16.13 5.04
CA SER A 230 7.96 -15.13 6.09
C SER A 230 9.40 -14.58 6.10
N LEU A 231 10.41 -15.45 5.96
CA LEU A 231 11.80 -15.01 5.84
C LEU A 231 12.04 -14.19 4.55
N ILE A 232 11.48 -14.63 3.42
CA ILE A 232 11.60 -13.89 2.14
C ILE A 232 10.97 -12.51 2.27
N LEU A 233 9.78 -12.41 2.86
CA LEU A 233 9.09 -11.14 3.07
C LEU A 233 9.93 -10.15 3.89
N ALA A 234 10.66 -10.65 4.88
CA ALA A 234 11.55 -9.86 5.73
C ALA A 234 12.90 -9.49 5.09
N THR A 235 13.27 -10.09 3.95
CA THR A 235 14.64 -9.94 3.40
C THR A 235 14.67 -9.51 1.93
N ASN A 236 13.76 -10.02 1.11
CA ASN A 236 13.60 -9.69 -0.30
C ASN A 236 12.11 -9.84 -0.72
N PRO A 237 11.21 -8.96 -0.22
CA PRO A 237 9.77 -9.05 -0.46
C PRO A 237 9.39 -9.06 -1.95
N ARG A 238 10.20 -8.47 -2.83
CA ARG A 238 9.99 -8.51 -4.30
C ARG A 238 9.93 -9.91 -4.89
N ALA A 239 10.57 -10.89 -4.25
CA ALA A 239 10.50 -12.28 -4.68
C ALA A 239 9.08 -12.86 -4.54
N LEU A 240 8.21 -12.19 -3.78
CA LEU A 240 6.81 -12.54 -3.60
C LEU A 240 5.84 -11.67 -4.43
N ASN A 241 6.36 -10.84 -5.34
CA ASN A 241 5.51 -10.04 -6.23
C ASN A 241 4.57 -10.94 -7.04
N GLY A 242 3.28 -10.61 -7.02
CA GLY A 242 2.21 -11.40 -7.64
C GLY A 242 1.04 -11.66 -6.69
N VAL A 243 0.42 -12.83 -6.83
CA VAL A 243 -0.70 -13.26 -5.97
C VAL A 243 -0.20 -14.28 -4.96
N ILE A 244 -0.13 -13.92 -3.69
CA ILE A 244 0.23 -14.83 -2.61
C ILE A 244 -1.05 -15.56 -2.16
N LEU A 245 -1.20 -16.83 -2.54
CA LEU A 245 -2.33 -17.66 -2.16
C LEU A 245 -1.99 -18.43 -0.88
N ALA A 246 -2.78 -18.27 0.18
CA ALA A 246 -2.54 -18.94 1.45
C ALA A 246 -3.84 -19.40 2.12
N ASP A 247 -3.71 -20.37 3.04
CA ASP A 247 -4.79 -20.75 3.93
C ASP A 247 -5.10 -19.64 4.95
N ASN A 248 -6.09 -19.88 5.81
CA ASN A 248 -6.56 -18.87 6.75
C ASN A 248 -5.47 -18.39 7.71
N THR A 249 -4.76 -19.32 8.35
CA THR A 249 -3.75 -18.98 9.35
C THR A 249 -2.49 -18.38 8.72
N PHE A 250 -1.93 -19.00 7.67
CA PHE A 250 -0.73 -18.50 7.00
C PHE A 250 -1.00 -17.18 6.28
N GLY A 251 -2.18 -17.04 5.67
CA GLY A 251 -2.62 -15.81 5.03
C GLY A 251 -2.74 -14.66 6.03
N ASP A 252 -3.29 -14.91 7.22
CA ASP A 252 -3.37 -13.90 8.29
C ASP A 252 -1.98 -13.38 8.64
N MET A 253 -1.08 -14.30 9.01
CA MET A 253 0.29 -13.96 9.42
C MET A 253 1.08 -13.20 8.35
N ILE A 254 1.04 -13.68 7.10
CA ILE A 254 1.80 -13.06 6.00
C ILE A 254 1.21 -11.69 5.63
N SER A 255 -0.12 -11.54 5.68
CA SER A 255 -0.75 -10.27 5.35
C SER A 255 -0.52 -9.20 6.42
N ASP A 256 -0.45 -9.58 7.71
CA ASP A 256 -0.06 -8.65 8.78
C ASP A 256 1.42 -8.25 8.66
N GLN A 257 2.29 -9.22 8.35
CA GLN A 257 3.71 -8.93 8.06
C GLN A 257 3.85 -8.01 6.83
N ALA A 258 3.01 -8.18 5.80
CA ALA A 258 3.04 -7.33 4.62
C ALA A 258 2.78 -5.85 4.97
N GLY A 259 1.98 -5.57 5.99
CA GLY A 259 1.75 -4.21 6.45
C GLY A 259 3.00 -3.47 6.95
N SER A 260 4.01 -4.22 7.40
CA SER A 260 5.30 -3.64 7.76
C SER A 260 6.05 -3.06 6.55
N ILE A 261 5.77 -3.48 5.31
CA ILE A 261 6.41 -2.94 4.10
C ILE A 261 6.00 -1.48 3.90
N VAL A 262 4.73 -1.15 4.10
CA VAL A 262 4.23 0.23 4.01
C VAL A 262 4.59 1.03 5.27
N GLY A 263 4.82 0.36 6.40
CA GLY A 263 5.27 0.96 7.66
C GLY A 263 4.14 1.35 8.62
N THR A 264 2.88 1.22 8.21
CA THR A 264 1.72 1.45 9.07
C THR A 264 0.53 0.59 8.64
N LEU A 265 -0.22 0.08 9.61
CA LEU A 265 -1.50 -0.59 9.37
C LEU A 265 -2.64 0.41 9.07
N GLY A 266 -2.47 1.69 9.45
CA GLY A 266 -3.49 2.75 9.32
C GLY A 266 -3.91 3.09 7.89
N VAL A 267 -3.23 2.52 6.89
CA VAL A 267 -3.45 2.78 5.46
C VAL A 267 -3.78 1.53 4.64
N LEU A 268 -3.94 0.37 5.28
CA LEU A 268 -4.12 -0.91 4.59
C LEU A 268 -5.60 -1.31 4.61
N PRO A 269 -6.28 -1.28 3.46
CA PRO A 269 -7.63 -1.81 3.34
C PRO A 269 -7.60 -3.33 3.12
N SER A 270 -8.74 -3.97 3.39
CA SER A 270 -8.97 -5.37 3.11
C SER A 270 -10.38 -5.60 2.54
N ALA A 271 -10.51 -6.62 1.71
CA ALA A 271 -11.79 -7.04 1.14
C ALA A 271 -11.98 -8.55 1.29
N SER A 272 -13.07 -8.98 1.93
CA SER A 272 -13.50 -10.37 1.95
C SER A 272 -14.64 -10.56 0.97
N LEU A 273 -14.45 -11.46 0.00
CA LEU A 273 -15.30 -11.64 -1.17
C LEU A 273 -15.73 -13.10 -1.34
N ASP A 274 -16.89 -13.31 -1.98
CA ASP A 274 -17.41 -14.62 -2.38
C ASP A 274 -17.16 -14.93 -3.88
N GLY A 275 -16.27 -14.16 -4.51
CA GLY A 275 -15.95 -14.23 -5.94
C GLY A 275 -15.31 -12.93 -6.42
N LEU A 276 -15.24 -12.74 -7.74
CA LEU A 276 -14.88 -11.48 -8.36
C LEU A 276 -15.98 -11.02 -9.32
N PRO A 277 -16.07 -9.71 -9.62
CA PRO A 277 -16.89 -9.24 -10.73
C PRO A 277 -16.46 -9.86 -12.04
N SER A 278 -17.43 -10.29 -12.84
CA SER A 278 -17.26 -10.82 -14.19
C SER A 278 -18.43 -10.38 -15.08
N GLU A 279 -18.32 -10.63 -16.39
CA GLU A 279 -19.42 -10.35 -17.33
C GLU A 279 -20.73 -11.05 -16.94
N THR A 280 -20.63 -12.25 -16.36
CA THR A 280 -21.77 -13.07 -15.91
C THR A 280 -22.19 -12.79 -14.47
N ARG A 281 -21.32 -12.12 -13.68
CA ARG A 281 -21.56 -11.78 -12.29
C ARG A 281 -21.12 -10.34 -12.01
N LYS A 282 -22.02 -9.39 -12.28
CA LYS A 282 -21.75 -7.95 -12.08
C LYS A 282 -21.67 -7.52 -10.61
N ARG A 283 -22.23 -8.31 -9.68
CA ARG A 283 -22.23 -8.01 -8.24
C ARG A 283 -21.64 -9.17 -7.45
N THR A 284 -20.67 -8.85 -6.61
CA THR A 284 -20.00 -9.77 -5.69
C THR A 284 -20.34 -9.34 -4.28
N ASN A 285 -20.69 -10.29 -3.41
CA ASN A 285 -20.92 -9.96 -2.02
C ASN A 285 -19.56 -9.69 -1.38
N GLY A 286 -19.46 -8.56 -0.68
CA GLY A 286 -18.20 -8.09 -0.13
C GLY A 286 -18.36 -7.50 1.25
N LEU A 287 -17.40 -7.82 2.11
CA LEU A 287 -17.15 -7.10 3.36
C LEU A 287 -15.80 -6.40 3.24
N TYR A 288 -15.77 -5.10 3.55
CA TYR A 288 -14.59 -4.27 3.42
C TYR A 288 -14.20 -3.70 4.77
N GLU A 289 -12.96 -3.95 5.18
CA GLU A 289 -12.46 -3.66 6.51
C GLU A 289 -11.01 -3.17 6.51
N PRO A 290 -10.64 -2.23 7.38
CA PRO A 290 -9.24 -1.89 7.57
C PRO A 290 -8.49 -3.06 8.24
N THR A 291 -7.20 -3.19 7.97
CA THR A 291 -6.37 -4.23 8.62
C THR A 291 -6.09 -3.94 10.09
N HIS A 292 -6.22 -2.69 10.54
CA HIS A 292 -5.97 -2.32 11.94
C HIS A 292 -7.11 -2.75 12.88
N GLY A 293 -6.80 -2.94 14.17
CA GLY A 293 -7.80 -3.20 15.22
C GLY A 293 -8.54 -1.95 15.71
N SER A 294 -9.22 -2.07 16.86
CA SER A 294 -10.08 -1.01 17.41
C SER A 294 -9.36 0.14 18.13
N ALA A 295 -8.05 0.04 18.34
CA ALA A 295 -7.19 1.08 18.93
C ALA A 295 -7.86 1.89 20.10
N PRO A 296 -8.33 1.22 21.17
CA PRO A 296 -9.19 1.82 22.19
C PRO A 296 -8.51 2.94 22.99
N THR A 297 -7.18 2.98 23.01
CA THR A 297 -6.39 4.01 23.70
C THR A 297 -6.49 5.39 23.06
N ILE A 298 -6.88 5.47 21.78
CA ILE A 298 -7.00 6.73 21.03
C ILE A 298 -8.44 7.03 20.59
N ALA A 299 -9.39 6.16 20.94
CA ALA A 299 -10.79 6.29 20.57
C ALA A 299 -11.37 7.64 21.04
N GLY A 300 -12.01 8.36 20.12
CA GLY A 300 -12.65 9.64 20.39
C GLY A 300 -11.70 10.83 20.55
N GLN A 301 -10.40 10.64 20.30
CA GLN A 301 -9.41 11.72 20.38
C GLN A 301 -9.22 12.47 19.06
N ASN A 302 -9.92 12.07 17.99
CA ASN A 302 -9.81 12.64 16.65
C ASN A 302 -8.38 12.58 16.10
N ILE A 303 -7.68 11.47 16.35
CA ILE A 303 -6.32 11.21 15.86
C ILE A 303 -6.17 9.85 15.17
N ALA A 304 -7.24 9.05 15.09
CA ALA A 304 -7.22 7.80 14.34
C ALA A 304 -7.08 8.09 12.84
N ASN A 305 -6.29 7.29 12.13
CA ASN A 305 -6.09 7.44 10.69
C ASN A 305 -7.29 6.88 9.92
N PRO A 306 -8.07 7.70 9.19
CA PRO A 306 -9.25 7.21 8.46
C PRO A 306 -8.90 6.58 7.10
N VAL A 307 -7.63 6.62 6.67
CA VAL A 307 -7.24 6.27 5.30
C VAL A 307 -7.56 4.82 4.95
N ALA A 308 -7.24 3.86 5.81
CA ALA A 308 -7.57 2.45 5.56
C ALA A 308 -9.08 2.25 5.32
N MET A 309 -9.92 2.86 6.17
CA MET A 309 -11.38 2.76 6.04
C MET A 309 -11.90 3.48 4.78
N ILE A 310 -11.31 4.61 4.39
CA ILE A 310 -11.63 5.30 3.14
C ILE A 310 -11.23 4.45 1.93
N LEU A 311 -10.07 3.80 1.95
CA LEU A 311 -9.63 2.90 0.89
C LEU A 311 -10.50 1.63 0.81
N CYS A 312 -11.15 1.22 1.91
CA CYS A 312 -12.17 0.17 1.86
C CYS A 312 -13.39 0.58 1.00
N VAL A 313 -13.75 1.86 0.95
CA VAL A 313 -14.77 2.37 0.02
C VAL A 313 -14.30 2.22 -1.44
N ALA A 314 -13.00 2.44 -1.72
CA ALA A 314 -12.43 2.21 -3.05
C ALA A 314 -12.49 0.72 -3.43
N LEU A 315 -12.15 -0.19 -2.51
CA LEU A 315 -12.29 -1.63 -2.74
C LEU A 315 -13.74 -2.05 -2.94
N MET A 316 -14.69 -1.47 -2.20
CA MET A 316 -16.12 -1.70 -2.37
C MET A 316 -16.61 -1.30 -3.75
N PHE A 317 -16.21 -0.12 -4.22
CA PHE A 317 -16.53 0.34 -5.57
C PHE A 317 -15.97 -0.61 -6.62
N ARG A 318 -14.71 -1.02 -6.47
CA ARG A 318 -14.04 -1.93 -7.41
C ARG A 318 -14.69 -3.31 -7.46
N TYR A 319 -15.01 -3.91 -6.31
CA TYR A 319 -15.36 -5.32 -6.24
C TYR A 319 -16.85 -5.62 -6.08
N SER A 320 -17.64 -4.79 -5.40
CA SER A 320 -19.08 -5.06 -5.24
C SER A 320 -19.94 -4.26 -6.21
N LEU A 321 -19.52 -3.03 -6.56
CA LEU A 321 -20.36 -2.09 -7.31
C LEU A 321 -19.98 -1.90 -8.78
N ASP A 322 -18.87 -2.52 -9.24
CA ASP A 322 -18.34 -2.40 -10.61
C ASP A 322 -18.04 -0.93 -11.01
N MET A 323 -17.42 -0.19 -10.09
CA MET A 323 -17.15 1.25 -10.16
C MET A 323 -15.65 1.55 -10.10
N GLU A 324 -14.86 0.94 -10.99
CA GLU A 324 -13.39 1.08 -11.01
C GLU A 324 -12.92 2.52 -11.17
N THR A 325 -13.62 3.33 -11.98
CA THR A 325 -13.24 4.74 -12.19
C THR A 325 -13.35 5.54 -10.89
N GLU A 326 -14.41 5.33 -10.11
CA GLU A 326 -14.60 5.97 -8.82
C GLU A 326 -13.63 5.45 -7.76
N ALA A 327 -13.32 4.15 -7.75
CA ALA A 327 -12.29 3.58 -6.88
C ALA A 327 -10.93 4.28 -7.09
N GLN A 328 -10.48 4.41 -8.35
CA GLN A 328 -9.24 5.10 -8.68
C GLN A 328 -9.24 6.58 -8.31
N ARG A 329 -10.41 7.24 -8.34
CA ARG A 329 -10.54 8.63 -7.89
C ARG A 329 -10.30 8.76 -6.39
N ILE A 330 -10.83 7.84 -5.58
CA ILE A 330 -10.57 7.80 -4.14
C ILE A 330 -9.08 7.56 -3.88
N GLU A 331 -8.48 6.55 -4.51
CA GLU A 331 -7.05 6.23 -4.34
C GLU A 331 -6.14 7.41 -4.69
N LYS A 332 -6.41 8.10 -5.80
CA LYS A 332 -5.66 9.30 -6.21
C LYS A 332 -5.87 10.48 -5.25
N ALA A 333 -7.08 10.67 -4.73
CA ALA A 333 -7.35 11.73 -3.75
C ALA A 333 -6.59 11.47 -2.44
N VAL A 334 -6.63 10.23 -1.93
CA VAL A 334 -5.86 9.80 -0.77
C VAL A 334 -4.37 10.05 -0.99
N GLN A 335 -3.82 9.57 -2.11
CA GLN A 335 -2.40 9.78 -2.45
C GLN A 335 -2.03 11.27 -2.44
N GLY A 336 -2.83 12.11 -3.11
CA GLY A 336 -2.57 13.55 -3.19
C GLY A 336 -2.62 14.27 -1.85
N VAL A 337 -3.54 13.89 -0.95
CA VAL A 337 -3.66 14.46 0.41
C VAL A 337 -2.46 14.07 1.26
N LEU A 338 -2.06 12.79 1.23
CA LEU A 338 -0.90 12.30 1.97
C LEU A 338 0.41 12.92 1.46
N ASP A 339 0.58 13.07 0.15
CA ASP A 339 1.75 13.70 -0.46
C ASP A 339 1.81 15.22 -0.24
N ALA A 340 0.67 15.85 0.02
CA ALA A 340 0.59 17.25 0.45
C ALA A 340 0.97 17.45 1.93
N GLY A 341 1.19 16.36 2.69
CA GLY A 341 1.56 16.39 4.10
C GLY A 341 0.36 16.53 5.06
N ILE A 342 -0.87 16.40 4.56
CA ILE A 342 -2.08 16.36 5.39
C ILE A 342 -2.21 14.92 5.89
N ARG A 343 -1.76 14.69 7.11
CA ARG A 343 -1.53 13.36 7.68
C ARG A 343 -1.93 13.34 9.15
N THR A 344 -2.44 12.21 9.61
CA THR A 344 -2.67 11.92 11.02
C THR A 344 -1.36 11.70 11.79
N PRO A 345 -1.39 11.71 13.14
CA PRO A 345 -0.16 11.61 13.95
C PRO A 345 0.64 10.32 13.76
N ASP A 346 0.00 9.20 13.43
CA ASP A 346 0.67 7.92 13.11
C ASP A 346 1.58 8.02 11.86
N LEU A 347 1.30 8.98 10.99
CA LEU A 347 2.06 9.32 9.79
C LEU A 347 2.89 10.61 9.97
N GLY A 348 3.24 10.95 11.21
CA GLY A 348 4.09 12.10 11.54
C GLY A 348 3.44 13.47 11.26
N GLY A 349 2.15 13.49 10.93
CA GLY A 349 1.40 14.71 10.70
C GLY A 349 0.81 15.29 11.97
N LYS A 350 0.00 16.34 11.81
CA LYS A 350 -0.68 17.04 12.90
C LYS A 350 -2.19 17.09 12.72
N SER A 351 -2.69 16.51 11.62
CA SER A 351 -4.08 16.62 11.28
C SER A 351 -4.93 15.64 12.07
N GLY A 352 -6.13 16.07 12.45
CA GLY A 352 -7.12 15.20 13.04
C GLY A 352 -7.74 14.22 12.04
N THR A 353 -8.45 13.22 12.54
CA THR A 353 -9.21 12.24 11.74
C THR A 353 -10.15 12.94 10.77
N ASN A 354 -10.95 13.88 11.27
CA ASN A 354 -11.89 14.67 10.48
C ASN A 354 -11.19 15.56 9.43
N GLU A 355 -10.07 16.19 9.76
CA GLU A 355 -9.33 17.07 8.85
C GLU A 355 -8.77 16.30 7.65
N VAL A 356 -8.28 15.07 7.88
CA VAL A 356 -7.82 14.20 6.79
C VAL A 356 -8.99 13.79 5.90
N GLY A 357 -10.12 13.37 6.45
CA GLY A 357 -11.29 13.00 5.64
C GLY A 357 -11.89 14.18 4.88
N ASP A 358 -11.96 15.37 5.49
CA ASP A 358 -12.42 16.60 4.84
C ASP A 358 -11.49 17.00 3.69
N ALA A 359 -10.17 16.86 3.86
CA ALA A 359 -9.20 17.11 2.79
C ALA A 359 -9.36 16.15 1.61
N ILE A 360 -9.67 14.87 1.87
CA ILE A 360 -9.94 13.88 0.81
C ILE A 360 -11.24 14.21 0.08
N VAL A 361 -12.30 14.58 0.79
CA VAL A 361 -13.57 15.04 0.20
C VAL A 361 -13.34 16.26 -0.70
N ALA A 362 -12.58 17.25 -0.23
CA ALA A 362 -12.25 18.44 -1.00
C ALA A 362 -11.47 18.09 -2.29
N ALA A 363 -10.50 17.18 -2.22
CA ALA A 363 -9.75 16.71 -3.38
C ALA A 363 -10.63 16.00 -4.43
N LEU A 364 -11.63 15.23 -3.97
CA LEU A 364 -12.60 14.56 -4.84
C LEU A 364 -13.54 15.55 -5.55
N GLN A 365 -13.93 16.63 -4.86
CA GLN A 365 -14.82 17.66 -5.39
C GLN A 365 -14.11 18.62 -6.36
N ASP A 366 -12.86 19.02 -6.10
CA ASP A 366 -12.08 19.88 -7.00
C ASP A 366 -11.88 19.24 -8.39
N THR A 367 -11.72 17.92 -8.42
CA THR A 367 -11.65 17.15 -9.68
C THR A 367 -12.99 17.18 -10.44
N SER A 368 -14.12 17.17 -9.72
CA SER A 368 -15.46 17.30 -10.31
C SER A 368 -15.66 18.68 -10.92
N SER A 369 -15.29 19.75 -10.19
CA SER A 369 -15.41 21.13 -10.67
C SER A 369 -14.61 21.39 -11.94
N LYS A 370 -13.39 20.85 -12.06
CA LYS A 370 -12.59 20.95 -13.30
C LYS A 370 -13.24 20.22 -14.47
N ARG A 371 -13.83 19.04 -14.24
CA ARG A 371 -14.52 18.28 -15.29
C ARG A 371 -15.82 18.95 -15.73
N THR A 372 -16.63 19.46 -14.80
CA THR A 372 -17.84 20.23 -15.10
C THR A 372 -17.51 21.48 -15.90
N LEU A 373 -16.43 22.18 -15.54
CA LEU A 373 -15.95 23.35 -16.26
C LEU A 373 -15.49 22.99 -17.68
N LEU A 374 -14.73 21.90 -17.84
CA LEU A 374 -14.32 21.41 -19.17
C LEU A 374 -15.51 20.97 -20.04
N CYS A 375 -16.52 20.32 -19.45
CA CYS A 375 -17.75 19.96 -20.16
C CYS A 375 -18.55 21.19 -20.57
N SER A 376 -18.70 22.19 -19.70
CA SER A 376 -19.35 23.47 -20.03
C SER A 376 -18.64 24.15 -21.20
N ILE A 377 -17.31 24.25 -21.15
CA ILE A 377 -16.49 24.81 -22.24
C ILE A 377 -16.71 24.02 -23.54
N ALA A 378 -16.75 22.69 -23.49
CA ALA A 378 -17.00 21.87 -24.66
C ALA A 378 -18.40 22.10 -25.25
N THR A 379 -19.43 22.21 -24.42
CA THR A 379 -20.80 22.51 -24.86
C THR A 379 -20.92 23.90 -25.49
N ASP A 380 -20.29 24.92 -24.90
CA ASP A 380 -20.27 26.28 -25.43
C ASP A 380 -19.53 26.36 -26.77
N ILE A 381 -18.42 25.63 -26.92
CA ILE A 381 -17.71 25.46 -28.19
C ILE A 381 -18.66 24.86 -29.24
N THR A 382 -19.31 23.73 -28.94
CA THR A 382 -20.20 23.06 -29.89
C THR A 382 -21.38 23.95 -30.30
N ALA A 383 -22.01 24.66 -29.36
CA ALA A 383 -23.10 25.59 -29.65
C ALA A 383 -22.64 26.75 -30.55
N THR A 384 -21.43 27.26 -30.32
CA THR A 384 -20.82 28.33 -31.14
C THR A 384 -20.59 27.85 -32.58
N PHE A 385 -20.06 26.63 -32.76
CA PHE A 385 -19.84 26.06 -34.10
C PHE A 385 -21.16 25.82 -34.87
N ILE A 386 -22.21 25.35 -34.20
CA ILE A 386 -23.54 25.17 -34.81
C ILE A 386 -24.11 26.52 -35.27
N CYS A 387 -24.00 27.55 -34.43
CA CYS A 387 -24.46 28.90 -34.77
C CYS A 387 -23.77 29.46 -36.01
N ILE A 388 -22.43 29.35 -36.06
CA ILE A 388 -21.62 29.78 -37.20
C ILE A 388 -21.98 29.01 -38.47
N SER A 389 -22.17 27.68 -38.37
CA SER A 389 -22.59 26.85 -39.51
C SER A 389 -23.92 27.30 -40.09
N ASN A 390 -24.92 27.60 -39.24
CA ASN A 390 -26.22 28.08 -39.68
C ASN A 390 -26.14 29.46 -40.37
N HIS A 391 -25.31 30.38 -39.88
CA HIS A 391 -25.13 31.68 -40.53
C HIS A 391 -24.35 31.58 -41.84
N LEU A 392 -23.41 30.64 -41.94
CA LEU A 392 -22.68 30.33 -43.17
C LEU A 392 -23.64 29.78 -44.25
N GLU A 393 -24.50 28.82 -43.90
CA GLU A 393 -25.48 28.22 -44.81
C GLU A 393 -26.53 29.23 -45.30
N ASN A 394 -26.91 30.19 -44.45
CA ASN A 394 -27.85 31.24 -44.79
C ASN A 394 -27.20 32.49 -45.43
N GLY A 395 -25.87 32.50 -45.64
CA GLY A 395 -25.15 33.63 -46.23
C GLY A 395 -25.18 34.92 -45.40
N THR A 396 -25.42 34.82 -44.09
CA THR A 396 -25.56 35.97 -43.16
C THR A 396 -24.39 36.13 -42.20
N LEU A 397 -23.29 35.41 -42.45
CA LEU A 397 -22.10 35.46 -41.59
C LEU A 397 -21.49 36.88 -41.58
N SER A 398 -21.21 37.39 -40.38
CA SER A 398 -20.62 38.71 -40.13
C SER A 398 -19.58 38.62 -39.00
N GLU A 399 -18.75 39.66 -38.84
CA GLU A 399 -17.70 39.72 -37.80
C GLU A 399 -18.26 39.55 -36.37
N GLU A 400 -19.50 39.98 -36.12
CA GLU A 400 -20.16 39.80 -34.81
C GLU A 400 -20.38 38.32 -34.47
N HIS A 401 -20.58 37.45 -35.46
CA HIS A 401 -20.78 36.01 -35.25
C HIS A 401 -19.48 35.27 -34.90
N THR A 402 -18.32 35.88 -35.17
CA THR A 402 -16.99 35.33 -34.81
C THR A 402 -16.46 35.83 -33.46
N ALA A 403 -17.03 36.91 -32.90
CA ALA A 403 -16.65 37.46 -31.59
C ALA A 403 -16.91 36.47 -30.43
N SER A 404 -17.89 35.57 -30.58
CA SER A 404 -18.17 34.48 -29.64
C SER A 404 -17.05 33.45 -29.56
N ILE A 405 -16.28 33.23 -30.63
CA ILE A 405 -15.09 32.37 -30.63
C ILE A 405 -13.99 33.00 -29.76
N GLU A 406 -13.78 34.31 -29.85
CA GLU A 406 -12.77 35.01 -29.05
C GLU A 406 -13.08 34.94 -27.56
N SER A 407 -14.36 35.08 -27.18
CA SER A 407 -14.82 34.89 -25.80
C SER A 407 -14.53 33.49 -25.27
N VAL A 408 -14.75 32.45 -26.08
CA VAL A 408 -14.45 31.05 -25.70
C VAL A 408 -12.94 30.83 -25.56
N ILE A 409 -12.14 31.40 -26.47
CA ILE A 409 -10.68 31.37 -26.40
C ILE A 409 -10.17 32.05 -25.13
N ASP A 410 -10.77 33.18 -24.73
CA ASP A 410 -10.38 33.90 -23.52
C ASP A 410 -10.81 33.20 -22.23
N ILE A 411 -11.94 32.47 -22.23
CA ILE A 411 -12.34 31.58 -21.13
C ILE A 411 -11.36 30.39 -20.98
N ILE A 412 -10.92 29.81 -22.10
CA ILE A 412 -9.90 28.74 -22.11
C ILE A 412 -8.55 29.26 -21.60
N LYS A 413 -8.12 30.44 -22.06
CA LYS A 413 -6.92 31.11 -21.54
C LYS A 413 -7.06 31.47 -20.06
N GLY A 414 -8.26 31.82 -19.61
CA GLY A 414 -8.61 32.18 -18.24
C GLY A 414 -8.55 31.00 -17.26
N THR A 415 -8.99 29.82 -17.67
CA THR A 415 -8.96 28.58 -16.86
C THR A 415 -7.54 28.07 -16.62
N GLU A 416 -6.61 28.32 -17.53
CA GLU A 416 -5.19 28.04 -17.33
C GLU A 416 -4.51 28.99 -16.33
N VAL A 417 -5.07 30.17 -16.00
CA VAL A 417 -4.35 31.17 -15.19
C VAL A 417 -4.06 30.69 -13.76
N SER A 418 -4.93 29.90 -13.14
CA SER A 418 -4.68 29.34 -11.79
C SER A 418 -3.59 28.27 -11.81
N HIS A 419 -3.63 27.38 -12.81
CA HIS A 419 -2.64 26.33 -13.00
C HIS A 419 -1.29 26.91 -13.44
N ARG A 420 -1.30 27.91 -14.32
CA ARG A 420 -0.15 28.70 -14.76
C ARG A 420 0.44 29.50 -13.62
N ARG A 421 -0.34 30.17 -12.76
CA ARG A 421 0.19 30.85 -11.56
C ARG A 421 0.79 29.86 -10.56
N THR A 422 0.21 28.67 -10.43
CA THR A 422 0.75 27.61 -9.56
C THR A 422 2.05 27.03 -10.13
N LEU A 423 2.09 26.77 -11.44
CA LEU A 423 3.28 26.35 -12.18
C LEU A 423 4.34 27.44 -12.19
N GLU A 424 4.00 28.71 -12.37
CA GLU A 424 4.89 29.87 -12.28
C GLU A 424 5.46 29.99 -10.86
N ARG A 425 4.66 29.80 -9.80
CA ARG A 425 5.14 29.74 -8.42
C ARG A 425 6.08 28.55 -8.19
N LYS A 426 5.77 27.38 -8.76
CA LYS A 426 6.63 26.19 -8.71
C LYS A 426 7.93 26.39 -9.49
N VAL A 427 7.88 26.93 -10.70
CA VAL A 427 9.03 27.27 -11.56
C VAL A 427 9.88 28.34 -10.90
N GLN A 428 9.30 29.37 -10.29
CA GLN A 428 10.05 30.36 -9.50
C GLN A 428 10.68 29.73 -8.25
N ARG A 429 9.99 28.80 -7.57
CA ARG A 429 10.56 28.04 -6.44
C ARG A 429 11.72 27.15 -6.89
N TYR A 430 11.57 26.43 -8.00
CA TYR A 430 12.63 25.59 -8.57
C TYR A 430 13.79 26.43 -9.15
N ALA A 431 13.53 27.60 -9.72
CA ALA A 431 14.57 28.52 -10.17
C ALA A 431 15.34 29.16 -8.99
N ARG A 432 14.68 29.41 -7.84
CA ARG A 432 15.35 29.80 -6.59
C ARG A 432 16.19 28.65 -6.04
N LEU A 433 15.67 27.43 -6.04
CA LEU A 433 16.39 26.23 -5.59
C LEU A 433 17.59 25.92 -6.50
N ALA A 434 17.43 25.99 -7.82
CA ALA A 434 18.50 25.78 -8.79
C ALA A 434 19.60 26.84 -8.67
N ARG A 435 19.24 28.11 -8.40
CA ARG A 435 20.22 29.16 -8.07
C ARG A 435 20.98 28.83 -6.79
N ARG A 436 20.27 28.44 -5.71
CA ARG A 436 20.89 28.03 -4.45
C ARG A 436 21.83 26.83 -4.62
N LEU A 437 21.39 25.79 -5.32
CA LEU A 437 22.19 24.60 -5.61
C LEU A 437 23.39 24.90 -6.52
N LYS A 438 23.27 25.84 -7.47
CA LYS A 438 24.39 26.33 -8.26
C LYS A 438 25.40 27.08 -7.38
N SER A 439 24.93 27.95 -6.48
CA SER A 439 25.77 28.63 -5.50
C SER A 439 26.48 27.64 -4.56
N GLU A 440 25.75 26.64 -4.05
CA GLU A 440 26.29 25.57 -3.20
C GLU A 440 27.27 24.69 -3.97
N ARG A 441 27.03 24.39 -5.25
CA ARG A 441 27.96 23.64 -6.11
C ARG A 441 29.21 24.45 -6.44
N GLU A 442 29.11 25.75 -6.66
CA GLU A 442 30.25 26.65 -6.86
C GLU A 442 31.05 26.88 -5.57
N TRP A 443 30.36 26.92 -4.42
CA TRP A 443 30.98 26.94 -3.11
C TRP A 443 31.70 25.61 -2.82
N MET A 444 31.04 24.46 -3.05
CA MET A 444 31.64 23.13 -2.93
C MET A 444 32.81 22.95 -3.89
N ARG A 445 32.74 23.42 -5.15
CA ARG A 445 33.88 23.40 -6.08
C ARG A 445 35.06 24.23 -5.58
N ARG A 446 34.80 25.40 -4.98
CA ARG A 446 35.85 26.23 -4.37
C ARG A 446 36.46 25.55 -3.16
N GLU A 447 35.64 25.00 -2.27
CA GLU A 447 36.11 24.26 -1.10
C GLU A 447 36.88 23.00 -1.48
N PHE A 448 36.40 22.22 -2.45
CA PHE A 448 37.08 21.04 -2.96
C PHE A 448 38.39 21.43 -3.68
N GLY A 449 38.40 22.52 -4.44
CA GLY A 449 39.62 23.06 -5.05
C GLY A 449 40.63 23.53 -4.00
N ASN A 450 40.18 24.16 -2.91
CA ASN A 450 41.03 24.53 -1.78
C ASN A 450 41.56 23.29 -1.05
N LEU A 451 40.74 22.26 -0.89
CA LEU A 451 41.11 20.98 -0.29
C LEU A 451 42.17 20.26 -1.13
N VAL A 452 42.00 20.20 -2.45
CA VAL A 452 42.98 19.63 -3.40
C VAL A 452 44.28 20.40 -3.34
N LYS A 453 44.27 21.74 -3.34
CA LYS A 453 45.50 22.55 -3.18
C LYS A 453 46.21 22.28 -1.85
N ARG A 454 45.46 22.11 -0.75
CA ARG A 454 46.03 21.73 0.55
C ARG A 454 46.62 20.32 0.51
N ALA A 455 45.94 19.37 -0.13
CA ALA A 455 46.40 18.01 -0.31
C ALA A 455 47.67 17.94 -1.17
N ASP A 456 47.74 18.70 -2.27
CA ASP A 456 48.93 18.83 -3.12
C ASP A 456 50.09 19.46 -2.36
N ALA A 457 49.84 20.50 -1.55
CA ALA A 457 50.86 21.09 -0.70
C ALA A 457 51.39 20.10 0.35
N VAL A 458 50.52 19.28 0.93
CA VAL A 458 50.91 18.19 1.83
C VAL A 458 51.74 17.15 1.07
N ALA A 459 51.28 16.71 -0.10
CA ALA A 459 51.96 15.73 -0.94
C ALA A 459 53.32 16.22 -1.43
N LEU A 460 53.47 17.52 -1.72
CA LEU A 460 54.74 18.13 -2.10
C LEU A 460 55.71 18.18 -0.91
N ARG A 461 55.22 18.55 0.28
CA ARG A 461 56.01 18.48 1.52
C ARG A 461 56.45 17.05 1.83
N TRP A 462 55.56 16.09 1.63
CA TRP A 462 55.85 14.67 1.82
C TRP A 462 56.89 14.16 0.82
N ARG A 463 56.75 14.48 -0.47
CA ARG A 463 57.74 14.15 -1.52
C ARG A 463 59.10 14.80 -1.27
N LYS A 464 59.12 16.04 -0.75
CA LYS A 464 60.36 16.69 -0.33
C LYS A 464 61.00 15.92 0.83
N ARG A 465 60.23 15.61 1.87
CA ARG A 465 60.71 14.87 3.04
C ARG A 465 61.21 13.46 2.71
N VAL A 466 60.55 12.76 1.78
CA VAL A 466 61.02 11.47 1.27
C VAL A 466 62.36 11.63 0.54
N ARG A 467 62.51 12.63 -0.34
CA ARG A 467 63.81 12.89 -1.00
C ARG A 467 64.90 13.27 -0.02
N ASP A 468 64.60 14.09 0.98
CA ASP A 468 65.56 14.46 2.03
C ASP A 468 65.98 13.21 2.82
N LEU A 469 65.05 12.30 3.14
CA LEU A 469 65.34 11.02 3.80
C LEU A 469 66.13 10.06 2.90
N GLU A 470 65.88 10.03 1.59
CA GLU A 470 66.65 9.24 0.63
C GLU A 470 68.09 9.75 0.52
N VAL A 471 68.31 11.07 0.53
CA VAL A 471 69.66 11.66 0.58
C VAL A 471 70.36 11.27 1.87
N VAL A 472 69.71 11.42 3.03
CA VAL A 472 70.27 10.99 4.33
C VAL A 472 70.61 9.50 4.34
N ASN A 473 69.74 8.65 3.80
CA ASN A 473 69.96 7.21 3.71
C ASN A 473 71.13 6.88 2.77
N LYS A 474 71.30 7.62 1.67
CA LYS A 474 72.42 7.45 0.74
C LYS A 474 73.74 7.90 1.37
N THR A 475 73.75 8.98 2.15
CA THR A 475 74.91 9.44 2.92
C THR A 475 75.29 8.43 4.00
N MET A 476 74.31 7.95 4.79
CA MET A 476 74.52 6.89 5.79
C MET A 476 75.06 5.60 5.16
N ARG A 477 74.52 5.19 4.00
CA ARG A 477 75.03 4.05 3.25
C ARG A 477 76.45 4.28 2.74
N GLY A 478 76.78 5.48 2.24
CA GLY A 478 78.13 5.85 1.84
C GLY A 478 79.14 5.82 2.98
N GLU A 479 78.76 6.31 4.17
CA GLU A 479 79.58 6.22 5.38
C GLU A 479 79.75 4.78 5.87
N LEU A 480 78.72 3.94 5.71
CA LEU A 480 78.79 2.49 5.99
C LEU A 480 79.68 1.74 5.00
N THR A 481 79.75 2.13 3.72
CA THR A 481 80.70 1.53 2.76
C THR A 481 82.14 1.97 3.02
N VAL A 482 82.36 3.20 3.49
CA VAL A 482 83.70 3.70 3.87
C VAL A 482 84.19 3.05 5.18
N LYS A 483 83.29 2.76 6.14
CA LYS A 483 83.64 1.99 7.35
C LYS A 483 83.75 0.48 7.09
N GLY A 484 82.85 -0.10 6.30
CA GLY A 484 82.85 -1.53 5.95
C GLY A 484 83.99 -1.97 5.01
N GLY A 485 84.59 -1.04 4.27
CA GLY A 485 85.80 -1.27 3.48
C GLY A 485 87.11 -1.24 4.29
N ARG A 486 87.08 -0.76 5.55
CA ARG A 486 88.24 -0.75 6.46
C ARG A 486 88.23 -1.88 7.50
N GLU A 487 87.13 -2.63 7.65
CA GLU A 487 87.00 -3.70 8.65
C GLU A 487 86.94 -5.13 8.07
N ARG A 488 86.96 -5.32 6.73
CA ARG A 488 87.02 -6.66 6.10
C ARG A 488 88.44 -7.12 5.71
N SER A 489 89.46 -6.60 6.37
CA SER A 489 90.86 -7.04 6.18
C SER A 489 91.53 -7.61 7.44
N GLN A 490 90.78 -7.91 8.50
CA GLN A 490 91.31 -8.62 9.67
C GLN A 490 90.24 -9.52 10.30
N THR A 491 90.66 -10.75 10.67
CA THR A 491 89.92 -11.82 11.37
C THR A 491 88.94 -12.60 10.49
N GLY A 492 89.06 -13.92 10.26
CA GLY A 492 89.88 -14.95 10.89
C GLY A 492 89.04 -15.85 11.80
N ASP A 493 88.60 -16.97 11.23
CA ASP A 493 88.51 -18.29 11.87
C ASP A 493 87.36 -18.61 12.87
N LYS A 494 86.84 -19.86 12.75
CA LYS A 494 85.90 -20.63 13.61
C LYS A 494 84.43 -20.18 13.58
N GLY A 495 83.38 -21.01 13.52
CA GLY A 495 83.17 -22.46 13.68
C GLY A 495 81.76 -22.69 14.28
N SER A 496 81.13 -23.84 13.99
CA SER A 496 79.85 -24.39 14.53
C SER A 496 78.52 -23.78 14.03
N ARG A 497 77.57 -24.51 13.38
CA ARG A 497 76.68 -25.64 13.75
C ARG A 497 75.47 -25.28 14.65
N CYS A 498 74.28 -25.17 14.05
CA CYS A 498 72.91 -25.59 14.49
C CYS A 498 71.93 -24.98 13.46
N ASN A 499 71.13 -25.66 12.64
CA ASN A 499 70.18 -26.77 12.75
C ASN A 499 68.85 -26.46 13.49
N ARG A 500 67.78 -26.44 12.67
CA ARG A 500 66.35 -26.72 12.90
C ARG A 500 65.47 -25.70 13.65
N GLY A 501 64.28 -25.51 13.06
CA GLY A 501 63.10 -24.85 13.63
C GLY A 501 62.26 -24.24 12.54
#